data_AF-A0A4V3JB50-F1
#
_entry.id   AF-A0A4V3JB50-F1
#
_cell.length_a   1.000
_cell.length_b   1.000
_cell.length_c   1.000
_cell.angle_alpha   90.00
_cell.angle_beta   90.00
_cell.angle_gamma   90.00
#
_symmetry.space_group_name_H-M   'P 1'
#
loop_
_entity.id
_entity.type
_entity.pdbx_description
1 polymer ?
#
loop_
_entity_poly.entity_id
_entity_poly.type
_entity_poly.pdbx_seq_one_letter_code
_entity_poly.pdbx_strand_id
1 'polypeptide(L)' 'MNEEIQALNKIISIVDEKASLFKKEWSTMPKIRAVTEKKLILDLIDNAMQLAKNVRPSPTDLLGDLQKLKSEFNRLPL' A
#
# COMPACT_ATOMS: atom_id res chain seq x y z
N MET A 1 -1.33 -6.54 -23.76
CA MET A 1 -1.55 -6.59 -22.29
C MET A 1 -1.50 -5.15 -21.82
N ASN A 2 -2.49 -4.67 -21.06
CA ASN A 2 -2.58 -3.24 -20.71
C ASN A 2 -1.46 -2.85 -19.72
N GLU A 3 -0.61 -1.89 -20.11
CA GLU A 3 0.54 -1.42 -19.32
C GLU A 3 0.11 -0.88 -17.94
N GLU A 4 -1.06 -0.25 -17.86
CA GLU A 4 -1.63 0.27 -16.60
C GLU A 4 -1.94 -0.86 -15.62
N ILE A 5 -2.46 -1.98 -16.12
CA ILE A 5 -2.78 -3.17 -15.31
C ILE A 5 -1.48 -3.82 -14.82
N GLN A 6 -0.45 -3.90 -15.66
CA GLN A 6 0.85 -4.43 -15.24
C GLN A 6 1.50 -3.55 -14.18
N ALA A 7 1.47 -2.22 -14.36
CA ALA A 7 1.99 -1.27 -13.39
C ALA A 7 1.25 -1.36 -12.06
N LEU A 8 -0.09 -1.44 -12.11
CA LEU A 8 -0.93 -1.62 -10.93
C LEU A 8 -0.58 -2.91 -10.19
N ASN A 9 -0.53 -4.04 -10.89
CA ASN A 9 -0.18 -5.34 -10.29
C ASN A 9 1.20 -5.32 -9.64
N LYS A 10 2.18 -4.65 -10.27
CA LYS A 10 3.52 -4.52 -9.72
C LYS A 10 3.53 -3.71 -8.43
N ILE A 11 2.83 -2.58 -8.38
CA ILE A 11 2.75 -1.75 -7.17
C ILE A 11 2.00 -2.46 -6.05
N ILE A 12 0.91 -3.19 -6.36
CA ILE A 12 0.19 -3.99 -5.36
C ILE A 12 1.12 -5.02 -4.72
N SER A 13 1.88 -5.76 -5.53
CA SER A 13 2.84 -6.75 -5.02
C SER A 13 3.87 -6.13 -4.06
N ILE A 14 4.37 -4.94 -4.38
CA ILE A 14 5.31 -4.20 -3.52
C ILE A 14 4.63 -3.74 -2.22
N VAL A 15 3.37 -3.26 -2.30
CA VAL A 15 2.58 -2.87 -1.12
C VAL A 15 2.38 -4.07 -0.21
N ASP A 16 1.97 -5.22 -0.75
CA ASP A 16 1.69 -6.43 0.03
C ASP A 16 2.93 -6.95 0.75
N GLU A 17 4.07 -7.00 0.05
CA GLU A 17 5.33 -7.43 0.63
C GLU A 17 5.75 -6.50 1.77
N LYS A 18 5.80 -5.19 1.51
CA LYS A 18 6.24 -4.20 2.51
C LYS A 18 5.28 -4.12 3.68
N ALA A 19 3.97 -4.14 3.44
CA ALA A 19 2.98 -4.10 4.50
C ALA A 19 3.07 -5.34 5.40
N SER A 20 3.29 -6.52 4.81
CA SER A 20 3.46 -7.77 5.54
C SER A 20 4.72 -7.77 6.40
N LEU A 21 5.86 -7.31 5.87
CA LEU A 21 7.10 -7.18 6.62
C LEU A 21 6.97 -6.15 7.74
N PHE A 22 6.42 -4.97 7.42
CA PHE A 22 6.22 -3.92 8.39
C PHE A 22 5.36 -4.39 9.56
N LYS A 23 4.19 -4.99 9.30
CA LYS A 23 3.29 -5.51 10.35
C LYS A 23 3.97 -6.50 11.30
N LYS A 24 4.97 -7.26 10.83
CA LYS A 24 5.73 -8.22 11.64
C LYS A 24 6.82 -7.57 12.48
N GLU A 25 7.49 -6.54 11.96
CA GLU A 25 8.76 -6.07 12.50
C GLU A 25 8.69 -4.67 13.14
N TRP A 26 7.67 -3.85 12.83
CA TRP A 26 7.67 -2.43 13.19
C TRP A 26 7.85 -2.14 14.68
N SER A 27 7.37 -3.03 15.54
CA SER A 27 7.44 -2.89 17.01
C SER A 27 8.85 -3.05 17.55
N THR A 28 9.77 -3.67 16.81
CA THR A 28 11.18 -3.86 17.18
C THR A 28 12.12 -2.95 16.40
N MET A 29 11.61 -2.20 15.41
CA MET A 29 12.39 -1.25 14.64
C MET A 29 12.73 0.01 15.46
N PRO A 30 13.87 0.67 15.18
CA PRO A 30 14.09 2.04 15.64
C PRO A 30 12.94 2.95 15.20
N LYS A 31 12.44 3.81 16.11
CA LYS A 31 11.26 4.66 15.86
C LYS A 31 11.32 5.43 14.53
N ILE A 32 12.47 6.04 14.23
CA ILE A 32 12.66 6.78 12.98
C ILE A 32 12.50 5.90 11.73
N ARG A 33 12.99 4.66 11.78
CA ARG A 33 12.85 3.68 10.71
C ARG A 33 11.38 3.29 10.55
N ALA A 34 10.70 2.99 11.66
CA ALA A 34 9.31 2.58 11.63
C ALA A 34 8.38 3.67 11.07
N VAL A 35 8.59 4.94 11.47
CA VAL A 35 7.85 6.09 10.92
C VAL A 35 8.10 6.27 9.42
N THR A 36 9.36 6.14 8.99
CA THR A 36 9.74 6.27 7.57
C THR A 36 9.15 5.16 6.72
N GLU A 37 9.22 3.91 7.17
CA GLU A 37 8.65 2.78 6.46
C GLU A 37 7.11 2.85 6.38
N LYS A 38 6.44 3.24 7.47
CA LYS A 38 4.98 3.50 7.45
C LYS A 38 4.62 4.55 6.40
N LYS A 39 5.35 5.67 6.33
CA LYS A 39 5.11 6.71 5.33
C LYS A 39 5.28 6.17 3.91
N LEU A 40 6.36 5.43 3.65
CA LEU A 40 6.60 4.82 2.35
C LEU A 40 5.45 3.89 1.92
N ILE A 41 4.93 3.07 2.83
CA ILE A 41 3.81 2.17 2.54
C ILE A 41 2.53 2.96 2.23
N LEU A 42 2.25 4.02 3.00
CA LEU A 42 1.10 4.90 2.74
C LEU A 42 1.19 5.57 1.36
N ASP A 43 2.37 6.07 1.00
CA ASP A 43 2.62 6.68 -0.31
C ASP A 43 2.43 5.66 -1.46
N LEU A 44 2.89 4.42 -1.27
CA LEU A 44 2.68 3.34 -2.24
C LEU A 44 1.20 2.96 -2.41
N ILE A 45 0.44 2.92 -1.30
CA ILE A 45 -1.00 2.68 -1.35
C ILE A 45 -1.71 3.80 -2.11
N ASP A 46 -1.33 5.06 -1.89
CA ASP A 46 -1.92 6.18 -2.62
C ASP A 46 -1.63 6.12 -4.12
N ASN A 47 -0.41 5.75 -4.50
CA ASN A 47 -0.05 5.51 -5.91
C ASN A 47 -0.85 4.36 -6.52
N ALA A 48 -1.02 3.25 -5.79
CA ALA A 48 -1.84 2.11 -6.23
C ALA A 48 -3.30 2.53 -6.47
N MET A 49 -3.88 3.30 -5.55
CA MET A 49 -5.23 3.82 -5.68
C MET A 49 -5.38 4.77 -6.87
N GLN A 50 -4.38 5.62 -7.14
CA GLN A 50 -4.39 6.49 -8.32
C GLN A 50 -4.35 5.69 -9.63
N LEU A 51 -3.48 4.67 -9.72
CA LEU A 51 -3.41 3.81 -10.90
C LEU A 51 -4.70 3.00 -11.09
N ALA A 52 -5.26 2.46 -10.02
CA ALA A 52 -6.51 1.71 -10.05
C ALA A 52 -7.68 2.54 -10.60
N LYS A 53 -7.73 3.85 -10.33
CA LYS A 53 -8.76 4.75 -10.90
C LYS A 53 -8.67 4.92 -12.42
N ASN A 54 -7.49 4.69 -13.01
CA ASN A 54 -7.27 4.83 -14.46
C ASN A 54 -7.60 3.54 -15.21
N VAL A 55 -7.53 2.38 -14.55
CA VAL A 55 -7.87 1.08 -15.14
C VAL A 55 -9.37 0.97 -15.42
N ARG A 56 -9.73 0.46 -16.60
CA ARG A 56 -11.12 0.18 -16.99
C ARG A 56 -11.33 -1.31 -17.31
N PRO A 57 -12.39 -1.95 -16.75
CA PRO A 57 -13.31 -1.41 -15.75
C PRO A 57 -12.60 -1.08 -14.43
N SER A 58 -13.15 -0.14 -13.66
CA SER A 58 -12.57 0.27 -12.37
C SER A 58 -12.58 -0.91 -11.39
N PRO A 59 -11.45 -1.27 -10.77
CA PRO A 59 -11.37 -2.38 -9.83
C PRO A 59 -11.83 -1.91 -8.43
N THR A 60 -13.15 -1.84 -8.22
CA THR A 60 -13.76 -1.30 -7.00
C THR A 60 -13.37 -2.07 -5.73
N ASP A 61 -13.25 -3.39 -5.82
CA ASP A 61 -12.90 -4.23 -4.68
C ASP A 61 -11.47 -3.93 -4.21
N LEU A 62 -10.53 -3.88 -5.15
CA LEU A 62 -9.15 -3.49 -4.89
C LEU A 62 -9.04 -2.08 -4.27
N LEU A 63 -9.79 -1.11 -4.81
CA LEU A 63 -9.83 0.25 -4.25
C LEU A 63 -10.33 0.23 -2.80
N GLY A 64 -11.36 -0.57 -2.50
CA GLY A 64 -11.87 -0.76 -1.15
C GLY A 64 -10.83 -1.38 -0.22
N ASP A 65 -10.10 -2.39 -0.67
CA ASP A 65 -9.09 -3.07 0.13
C ASP A 65 -7.85 -2.19 0.38
N LEU A 66 -7.39 -1.43 -0.62
CA LEU A 66 -6.34 -0.42 -0.45
C LEU A 66 -6.75 0.66 0.56
N GLN A 67 -8.02 1.11 0.52
CA GLN A 67 -8.52 2.12 1.46
C GLN A 67 -8.62 1.60 2.89
N LYS A 68 -9.01 0.33 3.08
CA LYS A 68 -8.96 -0.35 4.39
C LYS A 68 -7.53 -0.45 4.88
N LEU A 69 -6.60 -0.91 4.05
CA LEU A 69 -5.19 -1.04 4.40
C LEU A 69 -4.58 0.31 4.81
N LYS A 70 -4.85 1.38 4.06
CA LYS A 70 -4.45 2.75 4.43
C LYS A 70 -4.97 3.14 5.81
N SER A 71 -6.22 2.84 6.09
CA SER A 71 -6.87 3.15 7.37
C SER A 71 -6.26 2.38 8.54
N GLU A 72 -5.92 1.10 8.34
CA GLU A 72 -5.19 0.29 9.32
C GLU A 72 -3.82 0.91 9.64
N PHE A 73 -3.04 1.25 8.61
CA PHE A 73 -1.71 1.85 8.78
C PHE A 73 -1.77 3.19 9.52
N ASN A 74 -2.75 4.04 9.20
CA ASN A 74 -2.92 5.32 9.90
C ASN A 74 -3.20 5.15 11.40
N ARG A 75 -3.89 4.07 11.80
CA ARG A 75 -4.22 3.77 13.20
C ARG A 75 -3.07 3.14 14.00
N LEU A 76 -1.98 2.73 13.35
CA LEU A 76 -0.83 2.14 14.06
C LEU A 76 -0.16 3.17 15.00
N PRO A 77 0.06 2.80 16.28
CA PRO A 77 0.64 3.70 17.29
C PRO A 77 2.17 3.73 17.14
N LEU A 78 2.66 4.58 16.24
CA LEU A 78 4.06 4.79 15.90
C LEU A 78 4.54 6.19 16.31
#